data_AF-A0A133YHT4-F1
#
_entry.id   AF-A0A133YHT4-F1
#
_cell.length_a   1.000
_cell.length_b   1.000
_cell.length_c   1.000
_cell.angle_alpha   90.00
_cell.angle_beta   90.00
_cell.angle_gamma   90.00
#
_symmetry.space_group_name_H-M   'P 1'
#
loop_
_entity.id
_entity.type
_entity.pdbx_description
1 polymer ?
#
loop_
_entity_poly.entity_id
_entity_poly.type
_entity_poly.pdbx_seq_one_letter_code
_entity_poly.pdbx_strand_id
1 'polypeptide(L)'
;MKLKLSFPLVACLLSVAYLLYVITSKDTVLAADAVGGDPGGKILPLIMAMFMCLGFGWVAWRERISSIQNDALTRKYFSITIISTVLYVFSLRYIGFIICTAMLLYILEHLYTTLEQTNYRQFLYGIVATTLSTSVVYVLMRSLTRLIFRLTRVGCIPIIFANGSIQAVISLLFVFAFTLIVKATICKMINNRGYYVVSKSLLITFTCVLVIYVVFKQFFNVNLAVGILNF
;
A
#
# COMPACT_ATOMS: atom_id res chain seq x y z
N MET A 1 17.98 -23.69 27.01
CA MET A 1 16.85 -22.86 26.55
C MET A 1 17.01 -22.65 25.04
N LYS A 2 16.38 -23.47 24.20
CA LYS A 2 16.48 -23.30 22.73
C LYS A 2 15.61 -22.10 22.35
N LEU A 3 16.22 -20.93 22.07
CA LEU A 3 15.50 -19.84 21.43
C LEU A 3 14.98 -20.35 20.08
N LYS A 4 13.69 -20.71 20.01
CA LYS A 4 13.00 -20.75 18.72
C LYS A 4 12.92 -19.30 18.26
N LEU A 5 13.81 -18.93 17.35
CA LEU A 5 13.77 -17.63 16.69
C LEU A 5 12.46 -17.58 15.88
N SER A 6 11.46 -16.84 16.36
CA SER A 6 10.25 -16.62 15.58
C SER A 6 10.56 -15.66 14.43
N PHE A 7 9.91 -15.87 13.29
CA PHE A 7 10.14 -15.07 12.07
C PHE A 7 10.08 -13.55 12.33
N PRO A 8 9.14 -13.02 13.14
CA PRO A 8 9.12 -11.58 13.46
C PRO A 8 10.33 -11.10 14.25
N LEU A 9 10.89 -11.95 15.10
CA LEU A 9 12.09 -11.62 15.88
C LEU A 9 13.31 -11.56 14.96
N VAL A 10 13.42 -12.46 13.98
CA VAL A 10 14.44 -12.42 12.91
C VAL A 10 14.30 -11.15 12.08
N ALA A 11 13.08 -10.83 11.64
CA ALA A 11 12.79 -9.65 10.85
C ALA A 11 13.07 -8.35 11.63
N CYS A 12 12.77 -8.32 12.93
CA CYS A 12 13.12 -7.22 13.83
C CYS A 12 14.64 -7.04 13.91
N LEU A 13 15.41 -8.11 14.15
CA LEU A 13 16.87 -8.05 14.18
C LEU A 13 17.47 -7.58 12.85
N LEU A 14 16.95 -8.06 11.72
CA LEU A 14 17.33 -7.59 10.38
C LEU A 14 17.02 -6.10 10.20
N SER A 15 15.86 -5.64 10.66
CA SER A 15 15.51 -4.22 10.59
C SER A 15 16.40 -3.34 11.46
N VAL A 16 16.81 -3.80 12.65
CA VAL A 16 17.79 -3.13 13.52
C VAL A 16 19.16 -3.07 12.83
N ALA A 17 19.61 -4.18 12.25
CA ALA A 17 20.86 -4.22 11.50
C ALA A 17 20.84 -3.27 10.29
N TYR A 18 19.72 -3.21 9.58
CA TYR A 18 19.51 -2.27 8.48
C TYR A 18 19.49 -0.81 8.96
N LEU A 19 18.87 -0.52 10.10
CA LEU A 19 18.86 0.81 10.72
C LEU A 19 20.28 1.25 11.08
N LEU A 20 21.07 0.36 11.70
CA LEU A 20 22.47 0.60 12.01
C LEU A 20 23.30 0.84 10.74
N TYR A 21 23.07 0.05 9.68
CA TYR A 21 23.71 0.24 8.38
C TYR A 21 23.39 1.62 7.78
N VAL A 22 22.14 2.05 7.80
CA VAL A 22 21.73 3.37 7.28
C VAL A 22 22.35 4.52 8.07
N ILE A 23 22.45 4.41 9.41
CA ILE A 23 23.08 5.42 10.28
C ILE A 23 24.60 5.46 10.07
N THR A 24 25.25 4.30 9.91
CA THR A 24 26.72 4.20 9.82
C THR A 24 27.26 4.43 8.41
N SER A 25 26.42 4.30 7.38
CA SER A 25 26.78 4.68 6.01
C SER A 25 27.17 6.16 5.98
N LYS A 26 28.36 6.49 5.46
CA LYS A 26 28.83 7.87 5.33
C LYS A 26 28.20 8.59 4.14
N ASP A 27 27.89 7.87 3.06
CA ASP A 27 27.34 8.47 1.84
C ASP A 27 25.84 8.71 1.95
N THR A 28 25.43 9.98 1.87
CA THR A 28 24.02 10.40 1.68
C THR A 28 23.46 9.91 0.35
N VAL A 29 24.34 9.50 -0.55
CA VAL A 29 24.10 9.00 -1.90
C VAL A 29 23.98 7.48 -1.85
N LEU A 30 22.75 6.98 -1.68
CA LEU A 30 22.46 5.58 -2.00
C LEU A 30 22.60 5.38 -3.51
N ALA A 31 22.90 4.18 -4.01
CA ALA A 31 23.12 3.95 -5.46
C ALA A 31 21.97 4.41 -6.40
N ALA A 32 20.77 4.67 -5.85
CA ALA A 32 19.65 5.30 -6.57
C ALA A 32 19.84 6.81 -6.84
N ASP A 33 20.72 7.46 -6.10
CA ASP A 33 21.04 8.90 -6.13
C ASP A 33 22.06 9.22 -7.24
N ALA A 34 22.83 8.22 -7.71
CA ALA A 34 23.70 8.33 -8.88
C ALA A 34 22.94 8.48 -10.22
N VAL A 35 21.62 8.21 -10.23
CA VAL A 35 20.76 8.25 -11.44
C VAL A 35 19.82 9.48 -11.45
N GLY A 36 19.99 10.41 -10.50
CA GLY A 36 19.38 11.75 -10.59
C GLY A 36 17.87 11.80 -10.36
N GLY A 37 17.34 10.97 -9.45
CA GLY A 37 15.91 10.90 -9.14
C GLY A 37 15.61 10.73 -7.65
N ASP A 38 16.39 11.34 -6.76
CA ASP A 38 16.30 11.08 -5.32
C ASP A 38 15.02 11.64 -4.68
N PRO A 39 14.21 10.79 -4.01
CA PRO A 39 13.11 11.27 -3.21
C PRO A 39 13.40 11.54 -1.74
N GLY A 40 14.52 11.08 -1.18
CA GLY A 40 14.63 11.10 0.27
C GLY A 40 15.92 10.56 0.88
N GLY A 41 17.02 10.48 0.13
CA GLY A 41 18.36 10.14 0.60
C GLY A 41 18.37 9.05 1.67
N LYS A 42 19.07 9.30 2.79
CA LYS A 42 19.07 8.41 3.97
C LYS A 42 17.78 8.43 4.77
N ILE A 43 16.96 9.48 4.66
CA ILE A 43 15.80 9.73 5.53
C ILE A 43 14.71 8.69 5.28
N LEU A 44 14.41 8.39 4.02
CA LEU A 44 13.36 7.43 3.67
C LEU A 44 13.69 5.98 4.08
N PRO A 45 14.89 5.45 3.78
CA PRO A 45 15.37 4.19 4.33
C PRO A 45 15.36 4.14 5.86
N LEU A 46 15.73 5.25 6.52
CA LEU A 46 15.79 5.33 7.98
C LEU A 46 14.39 5.27 8.61
N ILE A 47 13.42 6.03 8.08
CA ILE A 47 12.02 5.99 8.52
C ILE A 47 11.43 4.59 8.26
N MET A 48 11.71 3.99 7.10
CA MET A 48 11.26 2.64 6.77
C MET A 48 11.84 1.60 7.73
N ALA A 49 13.15 1.67 8.01
CA ALA A 49 13.84 0.79 8.95
C ALA A 49 13.27 0.90 10.36
N MET A 50 13.01 2.13 10.81
CA MET A 50 12.39 2.41 12.12
C MET A 50 10.98 1.85 12.20
N PHE A 51 10.18 2.04 11.15
CA PHE A 51 8.81 1.53 11.09
C PHE A 51 8.77 -0.01 11.07
N MET A 52 9.67 -0.64 10.30
CA MET A 52 9.84 -2.10 10.30
C MET A 52 10.28 -2.62 11.67
N CYS A 53 11.23 -1.95 12.33
CA CYS A 53 11.71 -2.33 13.65
C CYS A 53 10.59 -2.25 14.71
N LEU A 54 9.83 -1.16 14.72
CA LEU A 54 8.70 -1.00 15.64
C LEU A 54 7.58 -2.01 15.34
N GLY A 55 7.26 -2.22 14.07
CA GLY A 55 6.23 -3.16 13.63
C GLY A 55 6.59 -4.61 13.99
N PHE A 56 7.76 -5.09 13.57
CA PHE A 56 8.21 -6.45 13.87
C PHE A 56 8.51 -6.65 15.35
N GLY A 57 9.03 -5.63 16.05
CA GLY A 57 9.20 -5.66 17.50
C GLY A 57 7.87 -5.84 18.23
N TRP A 58 6.83 -5.11 17.83
CA TRP A 58 5.49 -5.24 18.38
C TRP A 58 4.87 -6.61 18.10
N VAL A 59 5.02 -7.13 16.86
CA VAL A 59 4.54 -8.48 16.51
C VAL A 59 5.28 -9.56 17.29
N ALA A 60 6.62 -9.48 17.39
CA ALA A 60 7.43 -10.43 18.15
C ALA A 60 7.06 -10.43 19.65
N TRP A 61 6.72 -9.25 20.20
CA TRP A 61 6.21 -9.13 21.56
C TRP A 61 4.86 -9.83 21.73
N ARG A 62 3.91 -9.63 20.80
CA ARG A 62 2.59 -10.31 20.86
C ARG A 62 2.68 -11.82 20.63
N GLU A 63 3.58 -12.29 19.77
CA GLU A 63 3.80 -13.73 19.55
C GLU A 63 4.34 -14.42 20.79
N ARG A 64 5.17 -13.77 21.62
CA ARG A 64 5.60 -14.35 22.90
C ARG A 64 4.45 -14.62 23.87
N ILE A 65 3.37 -13.84 23.77
CA ILE A 65 2.18 -13.95 24.64
C ILE A 65 1.20 -15.01 24.12
N SER A 66 1.26 -15.36 22.83
CA SER A 66 0.40 -16.37 22.21
C SER A 66 1.18 -17.68 22.02
N SER A 67 0.91 -18.67 22.86
CA SER A 67 1.41 -20.03 22.65
C SER A 67 0.95 -20.53 21.28
N ILE A 68 1.90 -20.73 20.37
CA ILE A 68 1.69 -21.09 18.97
C ILE A 68 0.90 -22.40 18.88
N GLN A 69 -0.41 -22.30 18.64
CA GLN A 69 -1.22 -23.40 18.14
C GLN A 69 -0.92 -23.52 16.65
N ASN A 70 -0.21 -24.58 16.30
CA ASN A 70 0.37 -24.79 14.98
C ASN A 70 -0.70 -25.36 14.03
N ASP A 71 -1.74 -24.57 13.78
CA ASP A 71 -2.92 -24.99 13.02
C ASP A 71 -2.65 -25.08 11.51
N ALA A 72 -3.24 -26.11 10.88
CA ALA A 72 -3.17 -26.34 9.44
C ALA A 72 -3.68 -25.14 8.62
N LEU A 73 -4.63 -24.38 9.17
CA LEU A 73 -5.16 -23.14 8.59
C LEU A 73 -4.06 -22.07 8.47
N THR A 74 -3.25 -21.87 9.50
CA THR A 74 -2.15 -20.89 9.50
C THR A 74 -1.12 -21.20 8.42
N ARG A 75 -0.79 -22.48 8.21
CA ARG A 75 0.12 -22.90 7.12
C ARG A 75 -0.47 -22.65 5.74
N LYS A 76 -1.78 -22.90 5.58
CA LYS A 76 -2.50 -22.63 4.33
C LYS A 76 -2.47 -21.13 3.99
N TYR A 77 -2.80 -20.27 4.96
CA TYR A 77 -2.75 -18.81 4.75
C TYR A 77 -1.33 -18.31 4.48
N PHE A 78 -0.33 -18.81 5.21
CA PHE A 78 1.06 -18.47 4.96
C PHE A 78 1.50 -18.84 3.53
N SER A 79 1.12 -20.02 3.05
CA SER A 79 1.42 -20.46 1.69
C SER A 79 0.73 -19.58 0.64
N ILE A 80 -0.54 -19.23 0.84
CA ILE A 80 -1.28 -18.33 -0.05
C ILE A 80 -0.62 -16.95 -0.10
N THR A 81 -0.17 -16.42 1.04
CA THR A 81 0.54 -15.13 1.13
C THR A 81 1.85 -15.15 0.35
N ILE A 82 2.64 -16.23 0.43
CA ILE A 82 3.87 -16.35 -0.36
C ILE A 82 3.54 -16.37 -1.86
N ILE A 83 2.59 -17.22 -2.27
CA ILE A 83 2.21 -17.35 -3.68
C ILE A 83 1.69 -16.02 -4.23
N SER A 84 0.82 -15.33 -3.49
CA SER A 84 0.26 -14.04 -3.92
C SER A 84 1.33 -12.95 -4.02
N THR A 85 2.31 -12.94 -3.11
CA THR A 85 3.42 -11.98 -3.13
C THR A 85 4.37 -12.23 -4.31
N VAL A 86 4.70 -13.49 -4.59
CA VAL A 86 5.52 -13.86 -5.75
C VAL A 86 4.79 -13.46 -7.04
N LEU A 87 3.51 -13.79 -7.15
CA LEU A 87 2.68 -13.43 -8.31
C LEU A 87 2.56 -11.91 -8.49
N TYR A 88 2.46 -11.17 -7.38
CA TYR A 88 2.48 -9.71 -7.37
C TYR A 88 3.77 -9.16 -8.00
N VAL A 89 4.95 -9.64 -7.60
CA VAL A 89 6.24 -9.15 -8.11
C VAL A 89 6.36 -9.36 -9.62
N PHE A 90 5.98 -10.55 -10.11
CA PHE A 90 6.02 -10.83 -11.55
C PHE A 90 5.01 -10.01 -12.35
N SER A 91 3.82 -9.79 -11.80
CA SER A 91 2.73 -9.07 -12.48
C SER A 91 2.92 -7.55 -12.48
N LEU A 92 3.73 -7.02 -11.56
CA LEU A 92 3.89 -5.58 -11.31
C LEU A 92 4.30 -4.80 -12.57
N ARG A 93 5.21 -5.38 -13.38
CA ARG A 93 5.68 -4.75 -14.62
C ARG A 93 4.61 -4.69 -15.70
N TYR A 94 3.76 -5.72 -15.80
CA TYR A 94 2.79 -5.85 -16.88
C TYR A 94 1.47 -5.15 -16.56
N ILE A 95 0.90 -5.44 -15.40
CA ILE A 95 -0.44 -4.97 -15.02
C ILE A 95 -0.37 -3.56 -14.43
N GLY A 96 0.67 -3.28 -13.63
CA GLY A 96 0.91 -1.99 -13.01
C GLY A 96 0.63 -1.97 -11.51
N PHE A 97 1.26 -1.02 -10.83
CA PHE A 97 1.30 -0.91 -9.38
C PHE A 97 -0.09 -0.84 -8.74
N ILE A 98 -0.97 0.03 -9.22
CA ILE A 98 -2.30 0.28 -8.62
C ILE A 98 -3.16 -0.99 -8.60
N ILE A 99 -3.26 -1.67 -9.74
CA ILE A 99 -4.11 -2.87 -9.86
C ILE A 99 -3.52 -4.02 -9.05
N CYS A 100 -2.21 -4.26 -9.18
CA CYS A 100 -1.53 -5.34 -8.45
C CYS A 100 -1.62 -5.15 -6.93
N THR A 101 -1.40 -3.93 -6.44
CA THR A 101 -1.47 -3.65 -4.99
C THR A 101 -2.89 -3.73 -4.46
N ALA A 102 -3.89 -3.25 -5.22
CA ALA A 102 -5.30 -3.39 -4.84
C ALA A 102 -5.73 -4.86 -4.74
N MET A 103 -5.34 -5.69 -5.71
CA MET A 103 -5.59 -7.14 -5.66
C MET A 103 -4.92 -7.79 -4.47
N LEU A 104 -3.62 -7.54 -4.28
CA LEU A 104 -2.84 -8.17 -3.21
C LEU A 104 -3.41 -7.82 -1.83
N LEU A 105 -3.62 -6.52 -1.57
CA LEU A 105 -4.11 -6.06 -0.27
C LEU A 105 -5.53 -6.57 -0.01
N TYR A 106 -6.41 -6.63 -1.03
CA TYR A 106 -7.74 -7.18 -0.84
C TYR A 106 -7.73 -8.68 -0.55
N ILE A 107 -6.91 -9.45 -1.26
CA ILE A 107 -6.78 -10.89 -1.02
C ILE A 107 -6.34 -11.13 0.43
N LEU A 108 -5.31 -10.40 0.90
CA LEU A 108 -4.81 -10.52 2.26
C LEU A 108 -5.87 -10.10 3.29
N GLU A 109 -6.42 -8.89 3.17
CA GLU A 109 -7.39 -8.36 4.13
C GLU A 109 -8.63 -9.25 4.23
N HIS A 110 -9.14 -9.75 3.10
CA HIS A 110 -10.30 -10.63 3.10
C HIS A 110 -9.97 -12.00 3.72
N LEU A 111 -8.81 -12.60 3.41
CA LEU A 111 -8.41 -13.90 3.97
C LEU A 111 -8.23 -13.83 5.49
N TYR A 112 -7.58 -12.77 5.99
CA TYR A 112 -7.35 -12.60 7.43
C TYR A 112 -8.60 -12.19 8.21
N THR A 113 -9.60 -11.59 7.56
CA THR A 113 -10.86 -11.22 8.21
C THR A 113 -11.90 -12.36 8.20
N THR A 114 -11.81 -13.30 7.26
CA THR A 114 -12.86 -14.32 7.02
C THR A 114 -12.42 -15.74 7.42
N LEU A 115 -11.61 -15.85 8.49
CA LEU A 115 -10.77 -17.00 8.92
C LEU A 115 -11.36 -18.42 8.78
N GLU A 116 -12.69 -18.61 8.74
CA GLU A 116 -13.33 -19.93 8.71
C GLU A 116 -14.43 -20.12 7.63
N GLN A 117 -14.97 -19.07 7.01
CA GLN A 117 -16.10 -19.19 6.06
C GLN A 117 -15.96 -18.27 4.85
N THR A 118 -15.08 -18.65 3.92
CA THR A 118 -14.89 -17.89 2.67
C THR A 118 -15.93 -18.29 1.63
N ASN A 119 -16.89 -17.39 1.38
CA ASN A 119 -17.78 -17.51 0.23
C ASN A 119 -17.04 -17.11 -1.05
N TYR A 120 -16.68 -18.08 -1.89
CA TYR A 120 -15.89 -17.87 -3.11
C TYR A 120 -16.48 -16.82 -4.07
N ARG A 121 -17.81 -16.77 -4.20
CA ARG A 121 -18.49 -15.76 -5.04
C ARG A 121 -18.31 -14.33 -4.49
N GLN A 122 -18.42 -14.15 -3.18
CA GLN A 122 -18.25 -12.84 -2.54
C GLN A 122 -16.79 -12.38 -2.60
N PHE A 123 -15.86 -13.32 -2.50
CA PHE A 123 -14.44 -13.06 -2.69
C PHE A 123 -14.13 -12.53 -4.10
N LEU A 124 -14.61 -13.21 -5.14
CA LEU A 124 -14.42 -12.78 -6.53
C LEU A 124 -15.05 -11.41 -6.81
N TYR A 125 -16.32 -11.21 -6.42
CA TYR A 125 -16.98 -9.92 -6.61
C TYR A 125 -16.26 -8.80 -5.87
N GLY A 126 -15.74 -9.08 -4.67
CA GLY A 126 -14.96 -8.11 -3.91
C GLY A 126 -13.66 -7.74 -4.59
N ILE A 127 -12.88 -8.70 -5.12
CA ILE A 127 -11.65 -8.42 -5.89
C ILE A 127 -11.96 -7.50 -7.08
N VAL A 128 -12.99 -7.84 -7.85
CA VAL A 128 -13.36 -7.07 -9.05
C VAL A 128 -13.83 -5.67 -8.64
N ALA A 129 -14.66 -5.55 -7.60
CA ALA A 129 -15.16 -4.26 -7.14
C ALA A 129 -14.03 -3.36 -6.58
N THR A 130 -13.10 -3.91 -5.80
CA THR A 130 -11.98 -3.13 -5.23
C THR A 130 -11.02 -2.67 -6.31
N THR A 131 -10.64 -3.55 -7.24
CA THR A 131 -9.73 -3.20 -8.34
C THR A 131 -10.32 -2.17 -9.28
N LEU A 132 -11.59 -2.30 -9.65
CA LEU A 132 -12.27 -1.33 -10.51
C LEU A 132 -12.44 0.02 -9.80
N SER A 133 -12.93 0.04 -8.56
CA SER A 133 -13.14 1.28 -7.82
C SER A 133 -11.83 2.04 -7.57
N THR A 134 -10.77 1.35 -7.17
CA THR A 134 -9.43 1.97 -7.00
C THR A 134 -8.87 2.51 -8.31
N SER A 135 -8.98 1.75 -9.40
CA SER A 135 -8.47 2.16 -10.72
C SER A 135 -9.22 3.38 -11.27
N VAL A 136 -10.55 3.43 -11.13
CA VAL A 136 -11.36 4.58 -11.58
C VAL A 136 -10.98 5.84 -10.82
N VAL A 137 -10.91 5.77 -9.49
CA VAL A 137 -10.56 6.95 -8.68
C VAL A 137 -9.13 7.39 -8.94
N TYR A 138 -8.21 6.44 -9.14
CA TYR A 138 -6.85 6.73 -9.57
C TYR A 138 -6.80 7.52 -10.89
N VAL A 139 -7.53 7.07 -11.91
CA VAL A 139 -7.58 7.75 -13.22
C VAL A 139 -8.19 9.15 -13.10
N LEU A 140 -9.26 9.30 -12.32
CA LEU A 140 -9.88 10.60 -12.05
C LEU A 140 -8.90 11.55 -11.35
N MET A 141 -8.23 11.08 -10.30
CA MET A 141 -7.22 11.86 -9.58
C MET A 141 -6.09 12.30 -10.52
N ARG A 142 -5.52 11.36 -11.29
CA ARG A 142 -4.44 11.65 -12.23
C ARG A 142 -4.85 12.66 -13.29
N SER A 143 -6.07 12.55 -13.80
CA SER A 143 -6.62 13.48 -14.78
C SER A 143 -6.78 14.88 -14.19
N LEU A 144 -7.31 14.99 -12.97
CA LEU A 144 -7.43 16.27 -12.26
C LEU A 144 -6.09 16.92 -11.99
N THR A 145 -5.09 16.18 -11.48
CA THR A 145 -3.75 16.73 -11.24
C THR A 145 -3.11 17.25 -12.52
N ARG A 146 -3.24 16.52 -13.64
CA ARG A 146 -2.75 16.98 -14.95
C ARG A 146 -3.49 18.21 -15.46
N LEU A 147 -4.80 18.28 -15.25
CA LEU A 147 -5.62 19.42 -15.66
C LEU A 147 -5.21 20.67 -14.88
N ILE A 148 -5.04 20.57 -13.56
CA ILE A 148 -4.52 21.66 -12.71
C ILE A 148 -3.18 22.14 -13.26
N PHE A 149 -2.25 21.23 -13.55
CA PHE A 149 -0.93 21.60 -14.07
C PHE A 149 -0.99 22.28 -15.45
N ARG A 150 -1.87 21.83 -16.34
CA ARG A 150 -2.10 22.49 -17.64
C ARG A 150 -2.66 23.88 -17.46
N LEU A 151 -3.66 24.06 -16.59
CA LEU A 151 -4.26 25.36 -16.32
C LEU A 151 -3.28 26.35 -15.66
N THR A 152 -2.39 25.85 -14.79
CA THR A 152 -1.31 26.68 -14.24
C THR A 152 -0.32 27.12 -15.31
N ARG A 153 0.03 26.25 -16.27
CA ARG A 153 0.93 26.61 -17.39
C ARG A 153 0.31 27.62 -18.36
N VAL A 154 -1.00 27.58 -18.56
CA VAL A 154 -1.73 28.52 -19.43
C VAL A 154 -1.98 29.87 -18.71
N GLY A 155 -1.65 29.97 -17.42
CA GLY A 155 -1.80 31.21 -16.65
C GLY A 155 -3.21 31.44 -16.10
N CYS A 156 -4.12 30.47 -16.21
CA CYS A 156 -5.49 30.58 -15.68
C CYS A 156 -5.55 30.40 -14.15
N ILE A 157 -4.54 29.77 -13.55
CA ILE A 157 -4.48 29.46 -12.11
C ILE A 157 -3.13 29.97 -11.56
N PRO A 158 -3.06 30.47 -10.30
CA PRO A 158 -1.81 30.95 -9.71
C PRO A 158 -0.67 29.93 -9.78
N ILE A 159 0.55 30.43 -10.02
CA ILE A 159 1.79 29.63 -10.16
C ILE A 159 2.07 28.78 -8.91
N ILE A 160 1.55 29.18 -7.75
CA ILE A 160 1.65 28.43 -6.48
C ILE A 160 1.17 26.97 -6.66
N PHE A 161 0.16 26.73 -7.51
CA PHE A 161 -0.36 25.38 -7.79
C PHE A 161 0.57 24.52 -8.69
N ALA A 162 1.63 25.10 -9.27
CA ALA A 162 2.67 24.35 -9.99
C ALA A 162 3.62 23.62 -9.03
N ASN A 163 3.66 23.99 -7.75
CA ASN A 163 4.54 23.36 -6.76
C ASN A 163 4.13 21.91 -6.48
N GLY A 164 5.09 20.98 -6.60
CA GLY A 164 4.84 19.55 -6.38
C GLY A 164 4.27 19.22 -5.00
N SER A 165 4.72 19.90 -3.95
CA SER A 165 4.20 19.71 -2.58
C SER A 165 2.73 20.10 -2.44
N ILE A 166 2.28 21.14 -3.14
CA ILE A 166 0.89 21.60 -3.10
C ILE A 166 0.00 20.61 -3.86
N GLN A 167 0.49 20.06 -4.97
CA GLN A 167 -0.20 18.98 -5.69
C GLN A 167 -0.32 17.71 -4.85
N ALA A 168 0.71 17.39 -4.06
CA ALA A 168 0.71 16.31 -3.09
C ALA A 168 -0.42 16.47 -2.06
N VAL A 169 -0.54 17.67 -1.47
CA VAL A 169 -1.61 17.99 -0.52
C VAL A 169 -2.99 17.93 -1.17
N ILE A 170 -3.17 18.49 -2.38
CA ILE A 170 -4.46 18.46 -3.11
C ILE A 170 -4.88 17.02 -3.39
N SER A 171 -3.96 16.17 -3.82
CA SER A 171 -4.30 14.77 -4.12
C SER A 171 -4.56 13.97 -2.85
N LEU A 172 -3.89 14.27 -1.74
CA LEU A 172 -4.20 13.67 -0.45
C LEU A 172 -5.60 14.06 0.04
N LEU A 173 -5.97 15.35 -0.08
CA LEU A 173 -7.32 15.82 0.19
C LEU A 173 -8.35 15.14 -0.74
N PHE A 174 -8.01 14.97 -2.01
CA PHE A 174 -8.85 14.24 -2.97
C PHE A 174 -9.09 12.79 -2.54
N VAL A 175 -8.03 12.07 -2.17
CA VAL A 175 -8.14 10.68 -1.67
C VAL A 175 -9.02 10.64 -0.42
N PHE A 176 -8.83 11.55 0.53
CA PHE A 176 -9.63 11.61 1.74
C PHE A 176 -11.12 11.86 1.44
N ALA A 177 -11.42 12.86 0.59
CA ALA A 177 -12.78 13.17 0.18
C ALA A 177 -13.44 11.98 -0.54
N PHE A 178 -12.72 11.33 -1.47
CA PHE A 178 -13.23 10.16 -2.18
C PHE A 178 -13.43 8.96 -1.27
N THR A 179 -12.56 8.72 -0.28
CA THR A 179 -12.77 7.68 0.73
C THR A 179 -14.08 7.91 1.49
N LEU A 180 -14.41 9.15 1.85
CA LEU A 180 -15.69 9.48 2.49
C LEU A 180 -16.88 9.22 1.55
N ILE A 181 -16.76 9.58 0.27
CA ILE A 181 -17.80 9.33 -0.74
C ILE A 181 -18.02 7.82 -0.92
N VAL A 182 -16.95 7.04 -1.11
CA VAL A 182 -17.00 5.57 -1.26
C VAL A 182 -17.60 4.92 -0.02
N LYS A 183 -17.27 5.42 1.18
CA LYS A 183 -17.87 4.97 2.44
C LYS A 183 -19.37 5.24 2.48
N ALA A 184 -19.80 6.46 2.12
CA ALA A 184 -21.19 6.89 2.19
C ALA A 184 -22.08 6.21 1.14
N THR A 185 -21.52 5.87 -0.03
CA THR A 185 -22.26 5.31 -1.17
C THR A 185 -22.05 3.79 -1.28
N ILE A 186 -20.92 3.37 -1.83
CA ILE A 186 -20.60 1.97 -2.17
C ILE A 186 -20.60 1.10 -0.91
N CYS A 187 -19.88 1.50 0.14
CA CYS A 187 -19.79 0.69 1.37
C CYS A 187 -21.13 0.60 2.10
N LYS A 188 -21.91 1.68 2.10
CA LYS A 188 -23.27 1.70 2.68
C LYS A 188 -24.21 0.77 1.91
N MET A 189 -24.18 0.80 0.57
CA MET A 189 -24.98 -0.11 -0.27
C MET A 189 -24.61 -1.58 -0.07
N ILE A 190 -23.32 -1.90 0.02
CA ILE A 190 -22.82 -3.26 0.25
C ILE A 190 -23.20 -3.74 1.66
N ASN A 191 -23.10 -2.86 2.67
CA ASN A 191 -23.51 -3.16 4.04
C ASN A 191 -25.01 -3.45 4.14
N ASN A 192 -25.85 -2.70 3.43
CA ASN A 192 -27.31 -2.93 3.41
C ASN A 192 -27.68 -4.29 2.79
N ARG A 193 -26.79 -4.88 1.98
CA ARG A 193 -26.94 -6.23 1.41
C ARG A 193 -26.34 -7.34 2.30
N GLY A 194 -25.85 -7.00 3.49
CA GLY A 194 -25.28 -7.95 4.46
C GLY A 194 -23.81 -8.29 4.24
N TYR A 195 -23.12 -7.67 3.29
CA TYR A 195 -21.72 -8.00 2.96
C TYR A 195 -20.72 -7.09 3.69
N TYR A 196 -20.81 -7.04 5.02
CA TYR A 196 -20.00 -6.13 5.84
C TYR A 196 -18.48 -6.35 5.72
N VAL A 197 -18.05 -7.61 5.64
CA VAL A 197 -16.63 -7.97 5.52
C VAL A 197 -16.04 -7.44 4.21
N VAL A 198 -16.74 -7.62 3.09
CA VAL A 198 -16.30 -7.13 1.77
C VAL A 198 -16.20 -5.61 1.76
N SER A 199 -17.18 -4.93 2.36
CA SER A 199 -17.21 -3.48 2.47
C SER A 199 -16.03 -2.92 3.27
N LYS A 200 -15.74 -3.54 4.43
CA LYS A 200 -14.60 -3.16 5.27
C LYS A 200 -13.27 -3.37 4.54
N SER A 201 -13.08 -4.54 3.94
CA SER A 201 -11.86 -4.84 3.17
C SER A 201 -11.70 -3.90 1.97
N LEU A 202 -12.80 -3.54 1.29
CA LEU A 202 -12.78 -2.57 0.18
C LEU A 202 -12.30 -1.19 0.66
N LEU A 203 -12.86 -0.68 1.76
CA LEU A 203 -12.51 0.67 2.22
C LEU A 203 -11.04 0.78 2.66
N ILE A 204 -10.55 -0.24 3.38
CA ILE A 204 -9.16 -0.28 3.86
C ILE A 204 -8.20 -0.36 2.68
N THR A 205 -8.42 -1.30 1.77
CA THR A 205 -7.56 -1.51 0.59
C THR A 205 -7.55 -0.29 -0.32
N PHE A 206 -8.73 0.27 -0.60
CA PHE A 206 -8.88 1.46 -1.42
C PHE A 206 -8.09 2.65 -0.87
N THR A 207 -8.26 2.93 0.43
CA THR A 207 -7.59 4.06 1.07
C THR A 207 -6.07 3.82 1.10
N CYS A 208 -5.64 2.61 1.45
CA CYS A 208 -4.23 2.29 1.56
C CYS A 208 -3.50 2.41 0.21
N VAL A 209 -4.04 1.83 -0.87
CA VAL A 209 -3.43 1.88 -2.21
C VAL A 209 -3.30 3.33 -2.70
N LEU A 210 -4.35 4.14 -2.55
CA LEU A 210 -4.33 5.53 -3.02
C LEU A 210 -3.40 6.41 -2.20
N VAL A 211 -3.36 6.24 -0.87
CA VAL A 211 -2.42 6.96 0.00
C VAL A 211 -0.99 6.58 -0.36
N ILE A 212 -0.68 5.29 -0.49
CA ILE A 212 0.64 4.82 -0.90
C ILE A 212 1.02 5.43 -2.25
N TYR A 213 0.10 5.45 -3.23
CA TYR A 213 0.37 6.10 -4.50
C TYR A 213 0.70 7.59 -4.36
N VAL A 214 -0.08 8.37 -3.61
CA VAL A 214 0.16 9.81 -3.43
C VAL A 214 1.51 10.04 -2.74
N VAL A 215 1.81 9.27 -1.70
CA VAL A 215 3.08 9.34 -0.98
C VAL A 215 4.25 9.05 -1.93
N PHE A 216 4.24 7.91 -2.61
CA PHE A 216 5.37 7.54 -3.48
C PHE A 216 5.47 8.41 -4.74
N LYS A 217 4.35 8.72 -5.40
CA LYS A 217 4.39 9.43 -6.67
C LYS A 217 4.54 10.94 -6.52
N GLN A 218 3.95 11.56 -5.49
CA GLN A 218 3.87 13.01 -5.39
C GLN A 218 4.78 13.60 -4.33
N PHE A 219 4.94 12.95 -3.17
CA PHE A 219 5.96 13.38 -2.20
C PHE A 219 7.34 12.89 -2.63
N PHE A 220 7.42 11.67 -3.13
CA PHE A 220 8.69 11.04 -3.48
C PHE A 220 8.98 11.01 -4.99
N ASN A 221 8.14 11.57 -5.85
CA ASN A 221 8.36 11.59 -7.31
C ASN A 221 8.76 10.24 -7.94
N VAL A 222 8.42 9.11 -7.29
CA VAL A 222 8.86 7.78 -7.72
C VAL A 222 8.06 7.38 -8.95
N ASN A 223 8.76 6.88 -9.97
CA ASN A 223 8.13 6.28 -11.13
C ASN A 223 7.62 4.87 -10.78
N LEU A 224 6.41 4.82 -10.22
CA LEU A 224 5.68 3.59 -10.00
C LEU A 224 5.35 2.93 -11.35
N ALA A 225 5.40 1.59 -11.39
CA ALA A 225 5.09 0.84 -12.61
C ALA A 225 3.68 1.15 -13.07
N VAL A 226 3.59 1.79 -14.24
CA VAL A 226 2.32 2.28 -14.79
C VAL A 226 1.49 1.13 -15.38
N GLY A 227 2.18 0.12 -15.94
CA GLY A 227 1.55 -1.07 -16.51
C GLY A 227 0.49 -0.75 -17.56
N ILE A 228 -0.70 -1.33 -17.42
CA ILE A 228 -1.84 -1.15 -18.34
C ILE A 228 -2.44 0.26 -18.23
N LEU A 229 -2.28 0.94 -17.09
CA LEU A 229 -2.84 2.27 -16.84
C LEU A 229 -1.95 3.39 -17.41
N ASN A 230 -1.35 3.18 -18.59
CA ASN A 230 -0.46 4.13 -19.25
C ASN A 230 -1.23 5.20 -20.02
N PHE A 231 -2.04 5.97 -19.30
CA PHE A 231 -2.83 7.07 -19.83
C PHE A 231 -2.41 8.39 -19.21
#